data_AF-A0A4U7AXG8-F1
#
_entry.id   AF-A0A4U7AXG8-F1
#
_cell.length_a   1.000
_cell.length_b   1.000
_cell.length_c   1.000
_cell.angle_alpha   90.00
_cell.angle_beta   90.00
_cell.angle_gamma   90.00
#
_symmetry.space_group_name_H-M   'P 1'
#
loop_
_entity.id
_entity.type
_entity.pdbx_description
1 polymer ?
#
loop_
_entity_poly.entity_id
_entity_poly.type
_entity_poly.pdbx_seq_one_letter_code
_entity_poly.pdbx_strand_id
1 'polypeptide(L)'
;MVLTAAGAYDKSKLINERLKVVPKTLNSSAALPVLLHQYWLHVTWLLSAVYPFEIQLFHPEYFTYDGHQWSIPVEYYSSLAMFGTLVAVSQLQTLWRISLILCAYSYFYLSGRQRITPFFTDLLIAEAEAAIQDYRRKRSLDLPTARPNSTLRPQTAPDDSRIGQALLRFLTSMSPRNVEILSVISMIMGVTMITSFHTEGNVSESPVHWIFKHLVWEPTSFLLYYGAMLVVVSVICSNYLQPVFTNAVSLYLGDISFGIYLVHGPIIRSVGYLILPATLGRAANLSGEDQIDAVWFASVSTGRACLGSLMGYVIVCPMVIWAADLFWRFIDIPSVKLIKRCERAILQSQE
;
A
#
# COMPACT_ATOMS: atom_id res chain seq x y z
N MET A 1 -19.59 -25.85 8.04
CA MET A 1 -19.49 -26.39 6.66
C MET A 1 -19.61 -25.30 5.60
N VAL A 2 -20.68 -24.50 5.56
CA VAL A 2 -20.87 -23.45 4.52
C VAL A 2 -19.74 -22.42 4.49
N LEU A 3 -19.40 -21.83 5.64
CA LEU A 3 -18.32 -20.83 5.71
C LEU A 3 -16.94 -21.43 5.36
N THR A 4 -16.72 -22.72 5.67
CA THR A 4 -15.52 -23.49 5.28
C THR A 4 -15.46 -23.77 3.79
N ALA A 5 -16.60 -23.97 3.15
CA ALA A 5 -16.70 -24.07 1.70
C ALA A 5 -16.49 -22.71 1.02
N ALA A 6 -16.92 -21.62 1.66
CA ALA A 6 -16.70 -20.23 1.21
C ALA A 6 -15.27 -19.71 1.45
N GLY A 7 -14.37 -20.54 2.01
CA GLY A 7 -12.95 -20.22 2.11
C GLY A 7 -12.59 -19.23 3.22
N ALA A 8 -13.54 -18.94 4.11
CA ALA A 8 -13.30 -18.17 5.34
C ALA A 8 -12.33 -18.85 6.33
N TYR A 9 -11.76 -20.01 5.97
CA TYR A 9 -10.88 -20.82 6.81
C TYR A 9 -9.73 -21.39 5.98
N ASP A 10 -8.58 -21.52 6.62
CA ASP A 10 -7.42 -22.19 6.05
C ASP A 10 -7.71 -23.69 5.91
N LYS A 11 -7.94 -24.16 4.69
CA LYS A 11 -8.09 -25.59 4.36
C LYS A 11 -6.71 -26.25 4.19
N SER A 12 -5.86 -26.15 5.20
CA SER A 12 -4.64 -26.96 5.28
C SER A 12 -4.98 -28.45 5.45
N LYS A 13 -6.05 -28.81 6.18
CA LYS A 13 -6.41 -30.22 6.44
C LYS A 13 -7.06 -30.94 5.24
N LEU A 14 -7.94 -30.26 4.51
CA LEU A 14 -8.70 -30.86 3.39
C LEU A 14 -7.86 -31.01 2.11
N ILE A 15 -6.84 -30.16 1.94
CA ILE A 15 -5.81 -30.28 0.91
C ILE A 15 -4.80 -31.38 1.28
N ASN A 16 -4.40 -31.45 2.55
CA ASN A 16 -3.47 -32.50 3.01
C ASN A 16 -4.07 -33.91 2.84
N GLU A 17 -5.36 -34.10 3.11
CA GLU A 17 -6.03 -35.40 2.89
C GLU A 17 -6.25 -35.76 1.40
N ARG A 18 -6.48 -34.77 0.51
CA ARG A 18 -6.74 -35.04 -0.92
C ARG A 18 -5.50 -35.00 -1.82
N LEU A 19 -4.49 -34.20 -1.48
CA LEU A 19 -3.31 -33.95 -2.32
C LEU A 19 -2.01 -34.46 -1.68
N LYS A 20 -2.03 -34.98 -0.44
CA LYS A 20 -0.84 -35.41 0.32
C LYS A 20 0.29 -34.38 0.39
N VAL A 21 0.00 -33.11 0.11
CA VAL A 21 0.97 -32.02 0.23
C VAL A 21 1.05 -31.65 1.70
N VAL A 22 2.19 -31.96 2.33
CA VAL A 22 2.51 -31.51 3.69
C VAL A 22 2.78 -30.01 3.64
N PRO A 23 1.93 -29.15 4.23
CA PRO A 23 2.24 -27.73 4.35
C PRO A 23 3.40 -27.57 5.34
N LYS A 24 4.40 -26.77 4.98
CA LYS A 24 5.56 -26.47 5.84
C LYS A 24 5.18 -25.68 7.11
N THR A 25 3.93 -25.24 7.23
CA THR A 25 3.37 -24.56 8.41
C THR A 25 1.98 -25.11 8.72
N LEU A 26 1.90 -25.98 9.73
CA LEU A 26 0.65 -26.53 10.25
C LEU A 26 -0.05 -25.49 11.13
N ASN A 27 -0.73 -24.50 10.54
CA ASN A 27 -1.76 -23.77 11.29
C ASN A 27 -3.04 -24.59 11.20
N SER A 28 -3.30 -25.38 12.25
CA SER A 28 -4.51 -26.18 12.39
C SER A 28 -5.73 -25.28 12.37
N SER A 29 -6.69 -25.55 11.47
CA SER A 29 -7.94 -24.80 11.36
C SER A 29 -8.64 -24.72 12.72
N ALA A 30 -8.75 -23.52 13.29
CA ALA A 30 -9.40 -23.30 14.58
C ALA A 30 -10.92 -23.55 14.48
N ALA A 31 -11.51 -24.15 15.52
CA ALA A 31 -12.96 -24.37 15.59
C ALA A 31 -13.72 -23.02 15.58
N LEU A 32 -14.98 -22.99 15.09
CA LEU A 32 -15.79 -21.76 15.00
C LEU A 32 -15.81 -20.89 16.28
N PRO A 33 -15.93 -21.48 17.51
CA PRO A 33 -15.87 -20.71 18.75
C PRO A 33 -14.49 -20.08 19.02
N VAL A 34 -13.42 -20.76 18.61
CA VAL A 34 -12.04 -20.24 18.69
C VAL A 34 -11.82 -19.16 17.63
N LEU A 35 -12.50 -19.21 16.48
CA LEU A 35 -12.42 -18.20 15.43
C LEU A 35 -13.06 -16.87 15.83
N LEU A 36 -14.27 -16.89 16.40
CA LEU A 36 -14.89 -15.65 16.93
C LEU A 36 -14.01 -15.05 18.02
N HIS A 37 -13.39 -15.90 18.84
CA HIS A 37 -12.41 -15.47 19.82
C HIS A 37 -11.16 -14.87 19.16
N GLN A 38 -10.60 -15.48 18.12
CA GLN A 38 -9.45 -14.94 17.35
C GLN A 38 -9.80 -13.63 16.64
N TYR A 39 -10.98 -13.53 16.03
CA TYR A 39 -11.48 -12.30 15.44
C TYR A 39 -11.65 -11.21 16.49
N TRP A 40 -12.26 -11.56 17.63
CA TRP A 40 -12.43 -10.61 18.73
C TRP A 40 -11.09 -10.18 19.32
N LEU A 41 -10.13 -11.09 19.49
CA LEU A 41 -8.75 -10.76 19.85
C LEU A 41 -8.13 -9.79 18.84
N HIS A 42 -8.28 -10.06 17.53
CA HIS A 42 -7.81 -9.17 16.47
C HIS A 42 -8.46 -7.78 16.56
N VAL A 43 -9.77 -7.68 16.78
CA VAL A 43 -10.49 -6.41 16.94
C VAL A 43 -10.09 -5.68 18.23
N THR A 44 -10.09 -6.38 19.37
CA THR A 44 -9.69 -5.79 20.65
C THR A 44 -8.25 -5.29 20.60
N TRP A 45 -7.37 -6.02 19.90
CA TRP A 45 -6.01 -5.59 19.69
C TRP A 45 -5.94 -4.35 18.78
N LEU A 46 -6.66 -4.36 17.64
CA LEU A 46 -6.73 -3.21 16.71
C LEU A 46 -7.20 -1.94 17.44
N LEU A 47 -8.12 -2.09 18.39
CA LEU A 47 -8.63 -1.01 19.22
C LEU A 47 -7.75 -0.68 20.43
N SER A 48 -7.01 -1.65 20.99
CA SER A 48 -6.12 -1.45 22.16
C SER A 48 -4.92 -0.57 21.84
N ALA A 49 -4.56 -0.51 20.57
CA ALA A 49 -3.40 0.17 20.07
C ALA A 49 -3.67 1.66 19.80
N VAL A 50 -4.23 2.31 20.82
CA VAL A 50 -4.58 3.74 20.84
C VAL A 50 -3.34 4.63 20.66
N TYR A 51 -2.15 4.13 21.01
CA TYR A 51 -0.87 4.82 20.83
C TYR A 51 -0.08 4.21 19.66
N PRO A 52 -0.08 4.84 18.47
CA PRO A 52 0.59 4.30 17.29
C PRO A 52 2.13 4.29 17.41
N PHE A 53 2.68 4.92 18.46
CA PHE A 53 4.11 5.04 18.71
C PHE A 53 4.67 3.97 19.66
N GLU A 54 3.82 3.29 20.43
CA GLU A 54 4.24 2.37 21.49
C GLU A 54 4.44 0.94 20.98
N ILE A 55 3.62 0.51 20.02
CA ILE A 55 3.52 -0.90 19.65
C ILE A 55 4.55 -1.29 18.58
N GLN A 56 5.29 -2.37 18.85
CA GLN A 56 6.14 -3.02 17.86
C GLN A 56 5.26 -3.75 16.85
N LEU A 57 5.27 -3.33 15.58
CA LEU A 57 4.48 -3.88 14.46
C LEU A 57 4.76 -5.37 14.14
N PHE A 58 5.62 -6.06 14.90
CA PHE A 58 5.93 -7.48 14.78
C PHE A 58 5.78 -8.21 16.12
N HIS A 59 4.68 -8.92 16.26
CA HIS A 59 4.14 -9.61 17.43
C HIS A 59 3.45 -10.84 16.82
N PRO A 60 3.88 -12.07 17.11
CA PRO A 60 3.37 -13.26 16.45
C PRO A 60 1.82 -13.38 16.44
N GLU A 61 1.17 -12.71 17.40
CA GLU A 61 -0.29 -12.64 17.53
C GLU A 61 -0.99 -11.76 16.46
N TYR A 62 -0.27 -10.92 15.70
CA TYR A 62 -0.81 -10.12 14.59
C TYR A 62 -1.53 -10.95 13.53
N PHE A 63 -1.08 -12.19 13.33
CA PHE A 63 -1.53 -13.08 12.25
C PHE A 63 -2.53 -14.15 12.72
N THR A 64 -3.13 -13.96 13.90
CA THR A 64 -3.99 -14.98 14.54
C THR A 64 -5.30 -15.24 13.80
N TYR A 65 -5.87 -14.24 13.12
CA TYR A 65 -7.10 -14.39 12.36
C TYR A 65 -6.84 -14.78 10.91
N ASP A 66 -6.09 -13.96 10.15
CA ASP A 66 -5.70 -14.31 8.78
C ASP A 66 -4.39 -13.62 8.36
N GLY A 67 -3.42 -14.41 7.89
CA GLY A 67 -2.11 -13.91 7.49
C GLY A 67 -2.14 -12.95 6.30
N HIS A 68 -3.12 -13.04 5.40
CA HIS A 68 -3.19 -12.13 4.25
C HIS A 68 -3.65 -10.71 4.61
N GLN A 69 -4.24 -10.53 5.80
CA GLN A 69 -4.82 -9.26 6.27
C GLN A 69 -3.82 -8.39 7.05
N TRP A 70 -2.53 -8.73 7.01
CA TRP A 70 -1.49 -8.13 7.82
C TRP A 70 -1.31 -6.62 7.59
N SER A 71 -1.69 -6.10 6.42
CA SER A 71 -1.52 -4.67 6.12
C SER A 71 -2.60 -3.80 6.76
N ILE A 72 -3.80 -4.34 7.05
CA ILE A 72 -4.90 -3.57 7.68
C ILE A 72 -4.44 -2.93 8.99
N PRO A 73 -3.86 -3.67 9.95
CA PRO A 73 -3.27 -3.06 11.13
C PRO A 73 -2.23 -1.98 10.81
N VAL A 74 -1.28 -2.28 9.93
CA VAL A 74 -0.17 -1.38 9.61
C VAL A 74 -0.69 -0.06 9.02
N GLU A 75 -1.65 -0.13 8.11
CA GLU A 75 -2.28 1.02 7.47
C GLU A 75 -3.10 1.84 8.48
N TYR A 76 -3.82 1.18 9.39
CA TYR A 76 -4.57 1.85 10.46
C TYR A 76 -3.65 2.66 11.39
N TYR A 77 -2.54 2.07 11.89
CA TYR A 77 -1.63 2.81 12.77
C TYR A 77 -0.86 3.91 12.08
N SER A 78 -0.39 3.64 10.87
CA SER A 78 0.38 4.64 10.13
C SER A 78 -0.52 5.84 9.80
N SER A 79 -1.79 5.59 9.50
CA SER A 79 -2.81 6.63 9.33
C SER A 79 -3.07 7.39 10.64
N LEU A 80 -3.22 6.71 11.77
CA LEU A 80 -3.42 7.35 13.08
C LEU A 80 -2.20 8.21 13.49
N ALA A 81 -0.99 7.70 13.27
CA ALA A 81 0.26 8.44 13.50
C ALA A 81 0.33 9.70 12.63
N MET A 82 -0.01 9.58 11.34
CA MET A 82 -0.04 10.68 10.39
C MET A 82 -1.09 11.73 10.79
N PHE A 83 -2.35 11.33 11.05
CA PHE A 83 -3.42 12.26 11.46
C PHE A 83 -3.11 12.92 12.81
N GLY A 84 -2.63 12.15 13.79
CA GLY A 84 -2.21 12.68 15.09
C GLY A 84 -1.09 13.71 14.95
N THR A 85 -0.11 13.43 14.08
CA THR A 85 0.97 14.38 13.77
C THR A 85 0.42 15.62 13.10
N LEU A 86 -0.45 15.48 12.09
CA LEU A 86 -1.08 16.60 11.39
C LEU A 86 -1.82 17.54 12.34
N VAL A 87 -2.61 16.99 13.27
CA VAL A 87 -3.30 17.77 14.30
C VAL A 87 -2.30 18.48 15.21
N ALA A 88 -1.26 17.78 15.68
CA ALA A 88 -0.25 18.33 16.58
C ALA A 88 0.55 19.48 15.93
N VAL A 89 0.82 19.41 14.63
CA VAL A 89 1.59 20.44 13.90
C VAL A 89 0.71 21.47 13.19
N SER A 90 -0.61 21.36 13.27
CA SER A 90 -1.58 22.18 12.51
C SER A 90 -1.44 23.68 12.73
N GLN A 91 -1.06 24.09 13.95
CA GLN A 91 -0.88 25.51 14.32
C GLN A 91 0.57 26.01 14.15
N LEU A 92 1.49 25.14 13.73
CA LEU A 92 2.89 25.51 13.56
C LEU A 92 3.15 26.21 12.24
N GLN A 93 4.13 27.11 12.23
CA GLN A 93 4.64 27.71 11.01
C GLN A 93 5.27 26.65 10.10
N THR A 94 5.22 26.86 8.78
CA THR A 94 5.64 25.88 7.76
C THR A 94 7.07 25.34 7.97
N LEU A 95 8.03 26.18 8.37
CA LEU A 95 9.40 25.73 8.62
C LEU A 95 9.49 24.75 9.80
N TRP A 96 8.85 25.08 10.92
CA TRP A 96 8.82 24.22 12.11
C TRP A 96 8.03 22.94 11.85
N ARG A 97 6.91 23.06 11.12
CA ARG A 97 6.09 21.92 10.70
C ARG A 97 6.89 20.93 9.86
N ILE A 98 7.53 21.37 8.78
CA ILE A 98 8.37 20.51 7.93
C ILE A 98 9.53 19.90 8.74
N SER A 99 10.18 20.69 9.60
CA SER A 99 11.29 20.21 10.42
C SER A 99 10.86 19.11 11.39
N LEU A 100 9.70 19.23 12.02
CA LEU A 100 9.15 18.21 12.90
C LEU A 100 8.71 16.96 12.14
N ILE A 101 8.08 17.12 10.97
CA ILE A 101 7.70 15.98 10.12
C ILE A 101 8.96 15.22 9.67
N LEU A 102 10.03 15.92 9.27
CA LEU A 102 11.32 15.30 8.92
C LEU A 102 11.96 14.60 10.14
N CYS A 103 11.90 15.22 11.32
CA CYS A 103 12.38 14.61 12.56
C CYS A 103 11.62 13.31 12.87
N ALA A 104 10.29 13.33 12.77
CA ALA A 104 9.44 12.16 12.95
C ALA A 104 9.74 11.07 11.91
N TYR A 105 9.89 11.45 10.63
CA TYR A 105 10.31 10.54 9.56
C TYR A 105 11.63 9.84 9.89
N SER A 106 12.66 10.60 10.27
CA SER A 106 13.97 10.06 10.64
C SER A 106 13.88 9.15 11.86
N TYR A 107 13.08 9.52 12.86
CA TYR A 107 12.82 8.68 14.02
C TYR A 107 12.21 7.33 13.64
N PHE A 108 11.15 7.30 12.81
CA PHE A 108 10.54 6.04 12.38
C PHE A 108 11.49 5.18 11.55
N TYR A 109 12.27 5.81 10.67
CA TYR A 109 13.25 5.11 9.86
C TYR A 109 14.34 4.45 10.70
N LEU A 110 14.93 5.20 11.65
CA LEU A 110 16.03 4.74 12.50
C LEU A 110 15.58 3.77 13.60
N SER A 111 14.31 3.83 14.02
CA SER A 111 13.77 2.95 15.07
C SER A 111 13.26 1.61 14.53
N GLY A 112 13.54 1.26 13.27
CA GLY A 112 13.04 0.02 12.65
C GLY A 112 11.53 0.04 12.34
N ARG A 113 10.88 1.21 12.37
CA ARG A 113 9.43 1.39 12.09
C ARG A 113 9.20 1.93 10.68
N GLN A 114 9.98 1.44 9.72
CA GLN A 114 10.02 1.98 8.36
C GLN A 114 8.68 1.86 7.61
N ARG A 115 7.77 0.96 8.02
CA ARG A 115 6.42 0.85 7.44
C ARG A 115 5.60 2.14 7.54
N ILE A 116 5.90 3.00 8.51
CA ILE A 116 5.21 4.28 8.74
C ILE A 116 5.76 5.37 7.81
N THR A 117 6.99 5.22 7.32
CA THR A 117 7.67 6.29 6.57
C THR A 117 7.01 6.68 5.25
N PRO A 118 6.36 5.78 4.46
CA PRO A 118 5.59 6.18 3.28
C PRO A 118 4.50 7.22 3.58
N PHE A 119 3.76 7.05 4.67
CA PHE A 119 2.69 7.98 5.09
C PHE A 119 3.25 9.37 5.43
N PHE A 120 4.44 9.42 6.04
CA PHE A 120 5.13 10.68 6.34
C PHE A 120 5.76 11.30 5.08
N THR A 121 6.20 10.49 4.12
CA THR A 121 6.62 10.98 2.80
C THR A 121 5.45 11.65 2.07
N ASP A 122 4.26 11.06 2.09
CA ASP A 122 3.06 11.67 1.49
C ASP A 122 2.71 13.01 2.15
N LEU A 123 2.85 13.09 3.49
CA LEU A 123 2.67 14.34 4.21
C LEU A 123 3.70 15.42 3.79
N LEU A 124 4.97 15.03 3.62
CA LEU A 124 6.02 15.95 3.13
C LEU A 124 5.77 16.40 1.68
N ILE A 125 5.28 15.50 0.82
CA ILE A 125 4.91 15.83 -0.57
C ILE A 125 3.75 16.82 -0.57
N ALA A 126 2.72 16.59 0.24
CA ALA A 126 1.57 17.50 0.35
C ALA A 126 1.99 18.90 0.83
N GLU A 127 2.89 18.98 1.81
CA GLU A 127 3.45 20.26 2.28
C GLU A 127 4.27 20.96 1.19
N ALA A 128 5.09 20.22 0.45
CA ALA A 128 5.85 20.77 -0.67
C ALA A 128 4.92 21.28 -1.79
N GLU A 129 3.86 20.54 -2.10
CA GLU A 129 2.88 20.94 -3.09
C GLU A 129 2.13 22.21 -2.66
N ALA A 130 1.67 22.27 -1.41
CA ALA A 130 1.01 23.45 -0.85
C ALA A 130 1.92 24.69 -0.92
N ALA A 131 3.20 24.54 -0.59
CA ALA A 131 4.18 25.63 -0.69
C ALA A 131 4.42 26.09 -2.15
N ILE A 132 4.49 25.15 -3.11
CA ILE A 132 4.61 25.46 -4.54
C ILE A 132 3.36 26.21 -5.04
N GLN A 133 2.16 25.78 -4.64
CA GLN A 133 0.91 26.42 -5.02
C GLN A 133 0.80 27.85 -4.48
N ASP A 134 1.19 28.09 -3.21
CA ASP A 134 1.22 29.44 -2.63
C ASP A 134 2.21 30.37 -3.35
N TYR A 135 3.41 29.86 -3.67
CA TYR A 135 4.41 30.59 -4.45
C TYR A 135 3.90 30.97 -5.85
N ARG A 136 3.27 30.04 -6.57
CA ARG A 136 2.67 30.30 -7.89
C ARG A 136 1.54 31.33 -7.80
N ARG A 137 0.70 31.27 -6.77
CA ARG A 137 -0.39 32.22 -6.52
C ARG A 137 0.15 33.64 -6.31
N LYS A 138 1.13 33.81 -5.41
CA LYS A 138 1.76 35.12 -5.17
C LYS A 138 2.37 35.71 -6.46
N ARG A 139 3.12 34.89 -7.22
CA ARG A 139 3.69 35.30 -8.51
C ARG A 139 2.63 35.68 -9.55
N SER A 140 1.47 35.03 -9.53
CA SER A 140 0.36 35.37 -10.44
C SER A 140 -0.31 36.70 -10.10
N LEU A 141 -0.31 37.09 -8.81
CA LEU A 141 -0.81 38.39 -8.36
C LEU A 141 0.17 39.53 -8.66
N ASP A 142 1.48 39.24 -8.69
CA ASP A 142 2.53 40.20 -9.05
C ASP A 142 2.63 40.47 -10.57
N LEU A 143 1.95 39.66 -11.41
CA LEU A 143 1.86 39.91 -12.85
C LEU A 143 0.92 41.10 -13.10
N PRO A 144 1.38 42.18 -13.76
CA PRO A 144 0.57 43.37 -13.93
C PRO A 144 -0.54 43.15 -14.96
N THR A 145 -1.75 42.82 -14.50
CA THR A 145 -2.96 43.26 -15.22
C THR A 145 -3.03 44.77 -15.08
N ALA A 146 -2.80 45.46 -16.18
CA ALA A 146 -2.66 46.91 -16.31
C ALA A 146 -3.63 47.74 -15.44
N ARG A 147 -3.11 48.33 -14.37
CA ARG A 147 -3.38 49.73 -13.96
C ARG A 147 -2.13 50.29 -13.26
N PRO A 148 -1.43 51.28 -13.84
CA PRO A 148 -0.38 51.98 -13.12
C PRO A 148 -1.06 52.93 -12.12
N ASN A 149 -0.47 53.05 -10.94
CA ASN A 149 -0.73 54.06 -9.89
C ASN A 149 -1.30 53.49 -8.59
N SER A 150 -0.48 52.73 -7.88
CA SER A 150 -0.34 52.90 -6.43
C SER A 150 1.02 52.41 -6.00
N THR A 151 1.89 53.33 -5.59
CA THR A 151 3.16 53.10 -4.91
C THR A 151 2.92 52.51 -3.51
N LEU A 152 2.38 51.30 -3.45
CA LEU A 152 2.39 50.48 -2.25
C LEU A 152 3.57 49.52 -2.38
N ARG A 153 4.69 49.95 -1.82
CA ARG A 153 5.87 49.12 -1.57
C ARG A 153 5.36 47.83 -0.91
N PRO A 154 5.61 46.63 -1.46
CA PRO A 154 5.24 45.41 -0.77
C PRO A 154 6.00 45.41 0.55
N GLN A 155 5.27 45.47 1.67
CA GLN A 155 5.83 45.12 2.96
C GLN A 155 6.17 43.63 2.86
N THR A 156 7.42 43.35 2.52
CA THR A 156 7.99 42.01 2.53
C THR A 156 7.78 41.45 3.92
N ALA A 157 6.92 40.44 4.02
CA ALA A 157 6.79 39.64 5.23
C ALA A 157 8.20 39.19 5.66
N PRO A 158 8.57 39.37 6.93
CA PRO A 158 9.87 38.95 7.42
C PRO A 158 9.93 37.41 7.44
N ASP A 159 11.09 36.86 7.11
CA ASP A 159 11.51 35.46 7.36
C ASP A 159 11.20 34.33 6.36
N ASP A 160 11.09 34.63 5.06
CA ASP A 160 11.31 33.57 4.07
C ASP A 160 12.81 33.23 3.97
N SER A 161 13.23 32.11 4.58
CA SER A 161 14.62 31.65 4.50
C SER A 161 15.12 31.64 3.03
N ARG A 162 16.29 32.24 2.78
CA ARG A 162 16.89 32.32 1.43
C ARG A 162 16.99 30.95 0.75
N ILE A 163 17.17 29.90 1.55
CA ILE A 163 17.26 28.50 1.13
C ILE A 163 15.90 27.98 0.66
N GLY A 164 14.82 28.24 1.41
CA GLY A 164 13.47 27.83 1.03
C GLY A 164 13.01 28.48 -0.27
N GLN A 165 13.28 29.77 -0.46
CA GLN A 165 12.98 30.44 -1.73
C GLN A 165 13.84 29.92 -2.89
N ALA A 166 15.11 29.60 -2.65
CA ALA A 166 15.98 29.01 -3.67
C ALA A 166 15.48 27.62 -4.10
N LEU A 167 15.08 26.79 -3.15
CA LEU A 167 14.50 25.47 -3.41
C LEU A 167 13.18 25.57 -4.18
N LEU A 168 12.26 26.45 -3.76
CA LEU A 168 10.99 26.69 -4.45
C LEU A 168 11.21 27.18 -5.89
N ARG A 169 12.16 28.09 -6.10
CA ARG A 169 12.55 28.55 -7.44
C ARG A 169 13.14 27.41 -8.26
N PHE A 170 13.95 26.55 -7.68
CA PHE A 170 14.49 25.36 -8.36
C PHE A 170 13.38 24.39 -8.77
N LEU A 171 12.48 24.05 -7.85
CA LEU A 171 11.36 23.14 -8.11
C LEU A 171 10.39 23.69 -9.17
N THR A 172 10.19 25.01 -9.20
CA THR A 172 9.30 25.68 -10.15
C THR A 172 9.97 26.13 -11.45
N SER A 173 11.30 26.10 -11.56
CA SER A 173 12.03 26.48 -12.77
C SER A 173 12.23 25.31 -13.74
N MET A 174 11.97 24.08 -13.31
CA MET A 174 12.08 22.92 -14.18
C MET A 174 11.10 23.02 -15.34
N SER A 175 11.61 22.85 -16.57
CA SER A 175 10.75 22.78 -17.75
C SER A 175 9.86 21.53 -17.67
N PRO A 176 8.64 21.55 -18.26
CA PRO A 176 7.77 20.38 -18.26
C PRO A 176 8.45 19.12 -18.82
N ARG A 177 9.31 19.30 -19.83
CA ARG A 177 10.10 18.21 -20.42
C ARG A 177 11.08 17.59 -19.41
N ASN A 178 11.74 18.41 -18.58
CA ASN A 178 12.70 17.90 -17.60
C ASN A 178 11.98 17.17 -16.45
N VAL A 179 10.82 17.67 -16.01
CA VAL A 179 9.98 16.99 -15.02
C VAL A 179 9.56 15.61 -15.53
N GLU A 180 9.18 15.53 -16.81
CA GLU A 180 8.78 14.27 -17.44
C GLU A 180 9.94 13.28 -17.60
N ILE A 181 11.13 13.76 -17.97
CA ILE A 181 12.32 12.89 -18.02
C ILE A 181 12.66 12.38 -16.61
N LEU A 182 12.59 13.25 -15.61
CA LEU A 182 12.87 12.89 -14.22
C LEU A 182 11.83 11.90 -13.67
N SER A 183 10.55 12.05 -14.02
CA SER A 183 9.49 11.13 -13.59
C SER A 183 9.65 9.75 -14.22
N VAL A 184 10.06 9.65 -15.48
CA VAL A 184 10.37 8.36 -16.13
C VAL A 184 11.60 7.71 -15.50
N ILE A 185 12.67 8.48 -15.24
CA ILE A 185 13.86 7.96 -14.53
C ILE A 185 13.46 7.47 -13.12
N SER A 186 12.66 8.24 -12.39
CA SER A 186 12.14 7.88 -11.07
C SER A 186 11.30 6.61 -11.13
N MET A 187 10.45 6.43 -12.15
CA MET A 187 9.67 5.20 -12.37
C MET A 187 10.60 3.99 -12.53
N ILE A 188 11.58 4.08 -13.42
CA ILE A 188 12.50 2.99 -13.73
C ILE A 188 13.32 2.62 -12.49
N MET A 189 13.86 3.61 -11.78
CA MET A 189 14.60 3.38 -10.54
C MET A 189 13.70 2.77 -9.47
N GLY A 190 12.51 3.31 -9.27
CA GLY A 190 11.55 2.84 -8.27
C GLY A 190 11.14 1.38 -8.50
N VAL A 191 10.76 1.02 -9.73
CA VAL A 191 10.41 -0.36 -10.10
C VAL A 191 11.62 -1.29 -9.92
N THR A 192 12.82 -0.84 -10.31
CA THR A 192 14.06 -1.61 -10.15
C THR A 192 14.40 -1.86 -8.68
N MET A 193 14.14 -0.89 -7.80
CA MET A 193 14.35 -1.04 -6.36
C MET A 193 13.33 -2.00 -5.74
N ILE A 194 12.04 -1.89 -6.07
CA ILE A 194 10.98 -2.78 -5.55
C ILE A 194 11.18 -4.22 -6.01
N THR A 195 11.66 -4.41 -7.24
CA THR A 195 11.91 -5.76 -7.81
C THR A 195 13.22 -6.37 -7.36
N SER A 196 14.05 -5.62 -6.61
CA SER A 196 15.29 -6.15 -6.06
C SER A 196 14.99 -7.25 -5.03
N PHE A 197 15.61 -8.41 -5.23
CA PHE A 197 15.39 -9.58 -4.39
C PHE A 197 16.69 -9.99 -3.70
N HIS A 198 16.52 -10.54 -2.50
CA HIS A 198 17.53 -11.24 -1.72
C HIS A 198 16.87 -12.51 -1.16
N THR A 199 17.38 -13.68 -1.53
CA THR A 199 16.87 -14.96 -1.01
C THR A 199 17.91 -15.55 -0.06
N GLU A 200 17.53 -15.79 1.19
CA GLU A 200 18.39 -16.50 2.13
C GLU A 200 18.63 -17.93 1.62
N GLY A 201 19.88 -18.25 1.25
CA GLY A 201 20.28 -19.61 0.82
C GLY A 201 21.03 -19.75 -0.51
N ASN A 202 21.90 -18.81 -0.89
CA ASN A 202 22.83 -18.91 -2.05
C ASN A 202 22.21 -19.00 -3.47
N VAL A 203 20.90 -18.82 -3.67
CA VAL A 203 20.27 -19.08 -4.98
C VAL A 203 20.32 -17.91 -5.97
N SER A 204 20.41 -16.65 -5.53
CA SER A 204 20.81 -15.48 -6.34
C SER A 204 20.50 -14.19 -5.56
N GLU A 205 21.34 -13.16 -5.76
CA GLU A 205 21.13 -11.81 -5.25
C GLU A 205 21.09 -10.86 -6.44
N SER A 206 20.11 -9.95 -6.47
CA SER A 206 20.06 -8.94 -7.54
C SER A 206 21.24 -7.96 -7.40
N PRO A 207 21.85 -7.48 -8.51
CA PRO A 207 22.97 -6.54 -8.44
C PRO A 207 22.64 -5.26 -7.66
N VAL A 208 21.39 -4.80 -7.77
CA VAL A 208 20.89 -3.62 -7.05
C VAL A 208 20.91 -3.86 -5.55
N HIS A 209 20.38 -5.01 -5.10
CA HIS A 209 20.42 -5.36 -3.69
C HIS A 209 21.85 -5.49 -3.17
N TRP A 210 22.74 -6.12 -3.94
CA TRP A 210 24.16 -6.26 -3.60
C TRP A 210 24.84 -4.90 -3.36
N ILE A 211 24.61 -3.92 -4.24
CA ILE A 211 25.16 -2.55 -4.08
C ILE A 211 24.67 -1.92 -2.77
N PHE A 212 23.36 -1.95 -2.55
CA PHE A 212 22.76 -1.25 -1.41
C PHE A 212 23.02 -1.95 -0.07
N LYS A 213 23.29 -3.26 -0.07
CA LYS A 213 23.73 -4.00 1.12
C LYS A 213 25.04 -3.47 1.71
N HIS A 214 25.92 -2.91 0.87
CA HIS A 214 27.17 -2.30 1.33
C HIS A 214 27.02 -0.83 1.71
N LEU A 215 25.89 -0.21 1.39
CA LEU A 215 25.67 1.24 1.58
C LEU A 215 24.72 1.54 2.75
N VAL A 216 23.77 0.65 3.03
CA VAL A 216 22.65 0.93 3.95
C VAL A 216 22.51 -0.19 4.98
N TRP A 217 22.19 0.19 6.23
CA TRP A 217 22.01 -0.69 7.37
C TRP A 217 20.88 -1.73 7.19
N GLU A 218 19.85 -1.43 6.39
CA GLU A 218 18.76 -2.34 6.02
C GLU A 218 18.40 -2.19 4.53
N PRO A 219 19.10 -2.91 3.63
CA PRO A 219 18.95 -2.73 2.18
C PRO A 219 17.56 -3.14 1.68
N THR A 220 16.98 -4.22 2.20
CA THR A 220 15.67 -4.73 1.75
C THR A 220 14.58 -3.69 1.98
N SER A 221 14.47 -3.18 3.19
CA SER A 221 13.49 -2.18 3.55
C SER A 221 13.73 -0.87 2.82
N PHE A 222 14.99 -0.43 2.72
CA PHE A 222 15.35 0.77 1.98
C PHE A 222 14.87 0.68 0.53
N LEU A 223 15.24 -0.40 -0.17
CA LEU A 223 14.88 -0.60 -1.57
C LEU A 223 13.36 -0.67 -1.77
N LEU A 224 12.65 -1.35 -0.87
CA LEU A 224 11.20 -1.49 -0.94
C LEU A 224 10.48 -0.14 -0.74
N TYR A 225 10.76 0.58 0.35
CA TYR A 225 10.02 1.78 0.71
C TYR A 225 10.41 2.98 -0.16
N TYR A 226 11.71 3.23 -0.38
CA TYR A 226 12.13 4.32 -1.26
C TYR A 226 11.80 4.03 -2.72
N GLY A 227 11.84 2.76 -3.14
CA GLY A 227 11.37 2.35 -4.46
C GLY A 227 9.88 2.67 -4.66
N ALA A 228 9.04 2.35 -3.68
CA ALA A 228 7.61 2.68 -3.71
C ALA A 228 7.37 4.20 -3.76
N MET A 229 8.09 4.98 -2.95
CA MET A 229 7.99 6.45 -2.98
C MET A 229 8.35 7.04 -4.34
N LEU A 230 9.42 6.54 -4.99
CA LEU A 230 9.84 6.98 -6.32
C LEU A 230 8.80 6.68 -7.41
N VAL A 231 8.11 5.54 -7.31
CA VAL A 231 7.00 5.19 -8.21
C VAL A 231 5.82 6.14 -8.00
N VAL A 232 5.44 6.43 -6.76
CA VAL A 232 4.33 7.36 -6.46
C VAL A 232 4.64 8.77 -6.97
N VAL A 233 5.81 9.31 -6.64
CA VAL A 233 6.24 10.65 -7.09
C VAL A 233 6.30 10.72 -8.62
N SER A 234 6.75 9.65 -9.27
CA SER A 234 6.76 9.54 -10.73
C SER A 234 5.37 9.69 -11.34
N VAL A 235 4.38 8.95 -10.82
CA VAL A 235 3.00 9.00 -11.34
C VAL A 235 2.36 10.37 -11.09
N ILE A 236 2.62 11.00 -9.95
CA ILE A 236 2.10 12.34 -9.63
C ILE A 236 2.68 13.41 -10.57
N CYS A 237 3.98 13.32 -10.90
CA CYS A 237 4.66 14.33 -11.70
C CYS A 237 4.48 14.17 -13.22
N SER A 238 4.11 12.98 -13.70
CA SER A 238 4.11 12.62 -15.12
C SER A 238 2.75 12.82 -15.78
N ASN A 239 2.71 13.59 -16.86
CA ASN A 239 1.48 13.76 -17.66
C ASN A 239 1.20 12.55 -18.55
N TYR A 240 2.19 11.70 -18.83
CA TYR A 240 2.03 10.51 -19.66
C TYR A 240 1.69 9.25 -18.85
N LEU A 241 2.17 9.15 -17.61
CA LEU A 241 1.88 8.01 -16.72
C LEU A 241 0.55 8.17 -16.01
N GLN A 242 0.17 9.40 -15.65
CA GLN A 242 -1.09 9.66 -14.94
C GLN A 242 -2.34 9.09 -15.67
N PRO A 243 -2.53 9.24 -17.01
CA PRO A 243 -3.66 8.67 -17.73
C PRO A 243 -3.84 7.16 -17.60
N VAL A 244 -2.75 6.41 -17.36
CA VAL A 244 -2.80 4.96 -17.14
C VAL A 244 -3.53 4.63 -15.83
N PHE A 245 -3.43 5.50 -14.83
CA PHE A 245 -4.02 5.29 -13.50
C PHE A 245 -5.34 6.05 -13.29
N THR A 246 -5.67 7.03 -14.13
CA THR A 246 -6.91 7.84 -14.04
C THR A 246 -7.99 7.46 -15.04
N ASN A 247 -7.82 6.37 -15.80
CA ASN A 247 -8.88 5.86 -16.66
C ASN A 247 -10.03 5.21 -15.86
N ALA A 248 -11.20 5.07 -16.49
CA ALA A 248 -12.40 4.56 -15.82
C ALA A 248 -12.24 3.16 -15.21
N VAL A 249 -11.46 2.28 -15.83
CA VAL A 249 -11.21 0.93 -15.32
C VAL A 249 -10.31 0.99 -14.10
N SER A 250 -9.20 1.74 -14.16
CA SER A 250 -8.28 1.91 -13.04
C SER A 250 -8.95 2.56 -11.84
N LEU A 251 -9.79 3.57 -12.06
CA LEU A 251 -10.57 4.23 -11.01
C LEU A 251 -11.59 3.28 -10.37
N TYR A 252 -12.33 2.50 -11.18
CA TYR A 252 -13.25 1.50 -10.67
C TYR A 252 -12.55 0.41 -9.84
N LEU A 253 -11.39 -0.07 -10.31
CA LEU A 253 -10.57 -1.02 -9.55
C LEU A 253 -10.04 -0.38 -8.26
N GLY A 254 -9.78 0.92 -8.26
CA GLY A 254 -9.47 1.71 -7.07
C GLY A 254 -10.63 1.73 -6.07
N ASP A 255 -11.85 1.96 -6.52
CA ASP A 255 -13.05 1.99 -5.67
C ASP A 255 -13.28 0.65 -4.95
N ILE A 256 -13.05 -0.48 -5.63
CA ILE A 256 -13.23 -1.82 -5.05
C ILE A 256 -11.94 -2.43 -4.48
N SER A 257 -10.82 -1.70 -4.46
CA SER A 257 -9.49 -2.22 -4.12
C SER A 257 -9.42 -2.83 -2.73
N PHE A 258 -10.00 -2.17 -1.72
CA PHE A 258 -10.10 -2.69 -0.37
C PHE A 258 -10.94 -3.97 -0.31
N GLY A 259 -12.04 -4.03 -1.08
CA GLY A 259 -12.85 -5.22 -1.24
C GLY A 259 -12.04 -6.39 -1.83
N ILE A 260 -11.28 -6.14 -2.91
CA ILE A 260 -10.37 -7.13 -3.52
C ILE A 260 -9.38 -7.66 -2.48
N TYR A 261 -8.75 -6.77 -1.72
CA TYR A 261 -7.82 -7.14 -0.66
C TYR A 261 -8.46 -8.05 0.39
N LEU A 262 -9.69 -7.77 0.82
CA LEU A 262 -10.36 -8.54 1.86
C LEU A 262 -10.86 -9.92 1.37
N VAL A 263 -11.38 -9.99 0.13
CA VAL A 263 -12.08 -11.19 -0.37
C VAL A 263 -11.20 -12.14 -1.18
N HIS A 264 -10.05 -11.69 -1.70
CA HIS A 264 -9.21 -12.55 -2.56
C HIS A 264 -8.72 -13.80 -1.81
N GLY A 265 -8.26 -13.66 -0.56
CA GLY A 265 -7.79 -14.78 0.25
C GLY A 265 -8.84 -15.88 0.39
N PRO A 266 -10.04 -15.58 0.92
CA PRO A 266 -11.12 -16.54 1.02
C PRO A 266 -11.55 -17.16 -0.32
N ILE A 267 -11.63 -16.37 -1.39
CA ILE A 267 -12.05 -16.88 -2.71
C ILE A 267 -10.99 -17.82 -3.31
N ILE A 268 -9.71 -17.47 -3.18
CA ILE A 268 -8.61 -18.35 -3.61
C ILE A 268 -8.63 -19.65 -2.81
N ARG A 269 -8.84 -19.58 -1.49
CA ARG A 269 -8.88 -20.78 -0.64
C ARG A 269 -10.11 -21.66 -0.86
N SER A 270 -11.21 -21.08 -1.33
CA SER A 270 -12.43 -21.81 -1.67
C SER A 270 -12.39 -22.29 -3.12
N VAL A 271 -12.62 -21.38 -4.06
CA VAL A 271 -12.75 -21.71 -5.49
C VAL A 271 -11.38 -22.02 -6.08
N GLY A 272 -10.37 -21.20 -5.80
CA GLY A 272 -9.03 -21.34 -6.38
C GLY A 272 -8.44 -22.73 -6.12
N TYR A 273 -8.42 -23.18 -4.87
CA TYR A 273 -7.90 -24.49 -4.50
C TYR A 273 -8.74 -25.66 -5.01
N LEU A 274 -10.03 -25.46 -5.31
CA LEU A 274 -10.86 -26.48 -5.95
C LEU A 274 -10.55 -26.63 -7.44
N ILE A 275 -10.32 -25.52 -8.15
CA ILE A 275 -10.12 -25.55 -9.61
C ILE A 275 -8.67 -25.77 -10.02
N LEU A 276 -7.71 -25.36 -9.18
CA LEU A 276 -6.28 -25.37 -9.52
C LEU A 276 -5.78 -26.76 -9.95
N PRO A 277 -6.16 -27.88 -9.29
CA PRO A 277 -5.77 -29.20 -9.76
C PRO A 277 -6.33 -29.53 -11.14
N ALA A 278 -7.56 -29.11 -11.44
CA ALA A 278 -8.20 -29.38 -12.73
C ALA A 278 -7.59 -28.54 -13.87
N THR A 279 -7.22 -27.28 -13.61
CA THR A 279 -6.60 -26.42 -14.62
C THR A 279 -5.16 -26.81 -14.89
N LEU A 280 -4.38 -27.15 -13.86
CA LEU A 280 -3.03 -27.68 -14.01
C LEU A 280 -3.04 -29.06 -14.69
N GLY A 281 -3.96 -29.96 -14.29
CA GLY A 281 -4.16 -31.26 -14.91
C GLY A 281 -4.42 -31.18 -16.41
N ARG A 282 -5.29 -30.24 -16.83
CA ARG A 282 -5.57 -30.00 -18.26
C ARG A 282 -4.40 -29.40 -19.02
N ALA A 283 -3.66 -28.46 -18.42
CA ALA A 283 -2.53 -27.81 -19.10
C ALA A 283 -1.32 -28.74 -19.29
N ALA A 284 -1.16 -29.72 -18.39
CA ALA A 284 -0.05 -30.66 -18.41
C ALA A 284 -0.42 -32.07 -18.92
N ASN A 285 -1.67 -32.30 -19.33
CA ASN A 285 -2.19 -33.61 -19.72
C ASN A 285 -1.90 -34.71 -18.68
N LEU A 286 -2.10 -34.37 -17.40
CA LEU A 286 -1.86 -35.32 -16.31
C LEU A 286 -2.88 -36.46 -16.35
N SER A 287 -2.39 -37.67 -16.09
CA SER A 287 -3.27 -38.83 -15.88
C SER A 287 -3.85 -38.76 -14.47
N GLY A 288 -5.02 -39.36 -14.24
CA GLY A 288 -5.74 -39.26 -12.95
C GLY A 288 -5.00 -39.82 -11.73
N GLU A 289 -3.81 -40.39 -11.91
CA GLU A 289 -2.92 -40.96 -10.90
C GLU A 289 -1.80 -40.00 -10.46
N ASP A 290 -1.54 -38.93 -11.24
CA ASP A 290 -0.46 -37.97 -10.98
C ASP A 290 -0.85 -37.00 -9.85
N GLN A 291 -0.01 -36.91 -8.81
CA GLN A 291 -0.20 -35.95 -7.73
C GLN A 291 0.50 -34.63 -8.05
N ILE A 292 -0.22 -33.51 -7.86
CA ILE A 292 0.34 -32.17 -8.02
C ILE A 292 1.04 -31.81 -6.71
N ASP A 293 2.33 -32.14 -6.63
CA ASP A 293 3.19 -31.89 -5.48
C ASP A 293 4.39 -30.97 -5.86
N ALA A 294 5.27 -30.69 -4.90
CA ALA A 294 6.45 -29.87 -5.14
C ALA A 294 7.39 -30.48 -6.20
N VAL A 295 7.42 -31.82 -6.31
CA VAL A 295 8.22 -32.55 -7.30
C VAL A 295 7.64 -32.36 -8.70
N TRP A 296 6.31 -32.36 -8.82
CA TRP A 296 5.62 -32.03 -10.06
C TRP A 296 5.96 -30.60 -10.54
N PHE A 297 5.90 -29.60 -9.65
CA PHE A 297 6.25 -28.23 -10.01
C PHE A 297 7.71 -28.07 -10.44
N ALA A 298 8.62 -28.89 -9.91
CA ALA A 298 10.01 -28.92 -10.31
C ALA A 298 10.27 -29.64 -11.66
N SER A 299 9.37 -30.54 -12.07
CA SER A 299 9.52 -31.37 -13.28
C SER A 299 8.72 -30.85 -14.49
N VAL A 300 7.66 -30.08 -14.27
CA VAL A 300 6.85 -29.49 -15.33
C VAL A 300 7.57 -28.31 -16.02
N SER A 301 7.40 -28.19 -17.33
CA SER A 301 7.92 -27.02 -18.05
C SER A 301 7.22 -25.74 -17.60
N THR A 302 7.98 -24.66 -17.44
CA THR A 302 7.49 -23.34 -16.98
C THR A 302 6.28 -22.86 -17.81
N GLY A 303 6.28 -23.12 -19.12
CA GLY A 303 5.18 -22.76 -20.01
C GLY A 303 3.86 -23.47 -19.67
N ARG A 304 3.91 -24.75 -19.31
CA ARG A 304 2.71 -25.53 -18.93
C ARG A 304 2.18 -25.13 -17.55
N ALA A 305 3.08 -24.90 -16.59
CA ALA A 305 2.70 -24.37 -15.28
C ALA A 305 2.06 -22.97 -15.40
N CYS A 306 2.63 -22.11 -16.25
CA CYS A 306 2.09 -20.79 -16.55
C CYS A 306 0.69 -20.89 -17.18
N LEU A 307 0.52 -21.76 -18.19
CA LEU A 307 -0.78 -21.96 -18.84
C LEU A 307 -1.86 -22.45 -17.87
N GLY A 308 -1.57 -23.47 -17.06
CA GLY A 308 -2.54 -24.00 -16.10
C GLY A 308 -2.87 -23.01 -14.98
N SER A 309 -1.91 -22.17 -14.59
CA SER A 309 -2.13 -21.07 -13.65
C SER A 309 -2.98 -19.96 -14.27
N LEU A 310 -2.73 -19.59 -15.53
CA LEU A 310 -3.51 -18.60 -16.27
C LEU A 310 -4.96 -19.05 -16.45
N MET A 311 -5.19 -20.33 -16.76
CA MET A 311 -6.53 -20.91 -16.85
C MET A 311 -7.29 -20.80 -15.51
N GLY A 312 -6.61 -21.07 -14.39
CA GLY A 312 -7.19 -20.88 -13.05
C GLY A 312 -7.47 -19.40 -12.75
N TYR A 313 -6.54 -18.52 -13.10
CA TYR A 313 -6.66 -17.08 -12.91
C TYR A 313 -7.86 -16.48 -13.67
N VAL A 314 -8.09 -16.89 -14.92
CA VAL A 314 -9.23 -16.45 -15.74
C VAL A 314 -10.58 -16.81 -15.09
N ILE A 315 -10.63 -17.85 -14.27
CA ILE A 315 -11.84 -18.26 -13.53
C ILE A 315 -11.96 -17.52 -12.19
N VAL A 316 -10.87 -17.44 -11.42
CA VAL A 316 -10.88 -16.88 -10.07
C VAL A 316 -10.96 -15.35 -10.08
N CYS A 317 -10.25 -14.68 -11.00
CA CYS A 317 -10.17 -13.23 -11.03
C CYS A 317 -11.55 -12.55 -11.18
N PRO A 318 -12.43 -12.97 -12.12
CA PRO A 318 -13.79 -12.43 -12.20
C PRO A 318 -14.61 -12.65 -10.92
N MET A 319 -14.44 -13.78 -10.23
CA MET A 319 -15.15 -14.04 -8.97
C MET A 319 -14.67 -13.12 -7.85
N VAL A 320 -13.36 -12.85 -7.78
CA VAL A 320 -12.79 -11.89 -6.83
C VAL A 320 -13.33 -10.48 -7.10
N ILE A 321 -13.30 -10.02 -8.36
CA ILE A 321 -13.81 -8.71 -8.75
C ILE A 321 -15.30 -8.58 -8.42
N TRP A 322 -16.09 -9.61 -8.73
CA TRP A 322 -17.53 -9.62 -8.43
C TRP A 322 -17.81 -9.57 -6.94
N ALA A 323 -17.16 -10.41 -6.14
CA ALA A 323 -17.34 -10.41 -4.69
C ALA A 323 -16.86 -9.10 -4.04
N ALA A 324 -15.79 -8.50 -4.57
CA ALA A 324 -15.29 -7.20 -4.12
C ALA A 324 -16.28 -6.08 -4.43
N ASP A 325 -16.91 -6.06 -5.61
CA ASP A 325 -17.96 -5.09 -5.96
C ASP A 325 -19.19 -5.24 -5.05
N LEU A 326 -19.60 -6.47 -4.73
CA LEU A 326 -20.67 -6.71 -3.75
C LEU A 326 -20.29 -6.16 -2.36
N PHE A 327 -19.09 -6.50 -1.88
CA PHE A 327 -18.60 -6.00 -0.59
C PHE A 327 -18.60 -4.47 -0.57
N TRP A 328 -18.09 -3.84 -1.62
CA TRP A 328 -18.02 -2.39 -1.75
C TRP A 328 -19.41 -1.73 -1.69
N ARG A 329 -20.38 -2.24 -2.45
CA ARG A 329 -21.75 -1.67 -2.49
C ARG A 329 -22.54 -1.88 -1.21
N PHE A 330 -22.43 -3.05 -0.58
CA PHE A 330 -23.29 -3.45 0.52
C PHE A 330 -22.70 -3.23 1.90
N ILE A 331 -21.37 -3.12 2.02
CA ILE A 331 -20.69 -3.01 3.31
C ILE A 331 -19.89 -1.71 3.37
N ASP A 332 -19.00 -1.47 2.42
CA ASP A 332 -18.07 -0.33 2.49
C ASP A 332 -18.80 1.03 2.36
N ILE A 333 -19.53 1.24 1.26
CA ILE A 333 -20.28 2.50 1.04
C ILE A 333 -21.24 2.82 2.18
N PRO A 334 -22.06 1.87 2.69
CA PRO A 334 -22.92 2.11 3.86
C PRO A 334 -22.14 2.45 5.13
N SER A 335 -20.98 1.81 5.36
CA SER A 335 -20.14 2.08 6.54
C SER A 335 -19.60 3.51 6.52
N VAL A 336 -19.09 3.98 5.38
CA VAL A 336 -18.65 5.38 5.23
C VAL A 336 -19.81 6.36 5.42
N LYS A 337 -20.99 6.04 4.89
CA LYS A 337 -22.20 6.86 5.08
C LYS A 337 -22.63 6.93 6.54
N LEU A 338 -22.50 5.84 7.29
CA LEU A 338 -22.79 5.79 8.72
C LEU A 338 -21.82 6.69 9.50
N ILE A 339 -20.52 6.57 9.25
CA ILE A 339 -19.49 7.39 9.92
C ILE A 339 -19.74 8.88 9.67
N LYS A 340 -20.00 9.29 8.42
CA LYS A 340 -20.34 10.69 8.07
C LYS A 340 -21.65 11.19 8.69
N ARG A 341 -22.57 10.29 9.05
CA ARG A 341 -23.79 10.66 9.79
C ARG A 341 -23.45 10.89 11.26
N CYS A 342 -22.66 10.02 11.88
CA CYS A 342 -22.18 10.19 13.25
C CYS A 342 -21.37 11.46 13.42
N GLU A 343 -20.43 11.73 12.51
CA GLU A 343 -19.63 12.96 12.50
C GLU A 343 -20.49 14.22 12.49
N ARG A 344 -21.47 14.29 11.57
CA ARG A 344 -22.40 15.43 11.49
C ARG A 344 -23.25 15.58 12.75
N ALA A 345 -23.70 14.48 13.34
CA ALA A 345 -24.47 14.52 14.58
C ALA A 345 -23.64 15.06 15.76
N ILE A 346 -22.36 14.70 15.83
CA ILE A 346 -21.44 15.21 16.85
C ILE A 346 -21.20 16.71 16.66
N LEU A 347 -20.93 17.16 15.43
CA LEU A 347 -20.72 18.59 15.15
C LEU A 347 -21.96 19.43 15.47
N GLN A 348 -23.15 18.95 15.11
CA GLN A 348 -24.42 19.62 15.43
C GLN A 348 -24.73 19.68 16.92
N SER A 349 -24.18 18.77 17.73
CA SER A 349 -24.35 18.81 19.19
C SER A 349 -23.44 19.84 19.88
N GLN A 350 -22.49 20.43 19.15
CA GLN A 350 -21.57 21.46 19.66
C GLN A 350 -21.98 22.88 19.28
N GLU A 351 -22.99 23.02 18.40
CA GLU A 351 -23.70 24.28 18.11
C GLU A 351 -24.91 24.42 19.04
#